data_AF-A0A941P2F6-F1
#
_entry.id   AF-A0A941P2F6-F1
#
_cell.length_a   1.000
_cell.length_b   1.000
_cell.length_c   1.000
_cell.angle_alpha   90.00
_cell.angle_beta   90.00
_cell.angle_gamma   90.00
#
_symmetry.space_group_name_H-M   'P 1'
#
loop_
_entity.id
_entity.type
_entity.pdbx_description
1 polymer ?
#
loop_
_entity_poly.entity_id
_entity_poly.type
_entity_poly.pdbx_seq_one_letter_code
_entity_poly.pdbx_strand_id
1 'polypeptide(L)' 'MTQKHKLPNPETLPATGKSRFSQFKKFIPVSKEKFRQLSKAGRAPQPERMGIRCTFYDNGELHRWLADPVNYRIEQ' A
#
# COMPACT_ATOMS: atom_id res chain seq x y z
N MET A 1 -3.43 -41.70 -8.43
CA MET A 1 -2.27 -40.81 -8.20
C MET A 1 -2.81 -39.40 -8.02
N THR A 2 -2.86 -38.90 -6.78
CA THR A 2 -3.47 -37.59 -6.48
C THR A 2 -2.47 -36.48 -6.80
N GLN A 3 -2.70 -35.74 -7.88
CA GLN A 3 -1.92 -34.56 -8.24
C GLN A 3 -2.13 -33.49 -7.15
N LYS A 4 -1.08 -33.19 -6.38
CA LYS A 4 -1.10 -32.05 -5.45
C LYS A 4 -1.07 -30.76 -6.28
N HIS A 5 -2.18 -30.04 -6.31
CA HIS A 5 -2.21 -28.71 -6.92
C HIS A 5 -1.28 -27.76 -6.14
N LYS A 6 -0.18 -27.33 -6.76
CA LYS A 6 0.71 -26.31 -6.21
C LYS A 6 0.07 -24.94 -6.42
N LEU A 7 -0.28 -24.26 -5.33
CA LEU A 7 -0.76 -22.88 -5.39
C LEU A 7 0.38 -21.95 -5.87
N PRO A 8 0.07 -20.86 -6.59
CA PRO A 8 1.07 -19.86 -6.95
C PRO A 8 1.61 -19.18 -5.69
N ASN A 9 2.88 -18.76 -5.74
CA ASN A 9 3.47 -17.99 -4.64
C ASN A 9 2.72 -16.67 -4.49
N PRO A 10 2.36 -16.27 -3.25
CA PRO A 10 1.71 -14.99 -3.02
C PRO A 10 2.65 -13.86 -3.40
N GLU A 11 2.11 -12.83 -4.05
CA GLU A 11 2.84 -11.58 -4.23
C GLU A 11 3.01 -10.90 -2.87
N THR A 12 4.19 -10.35 -2.61
CA THR A 12 4.51 -9.74 -1.31
C THR A 12 4.90 -8.27 -1.48
N LEU A 13 4.47 -7.42 -0.53
CA LEU A 13 4.99 -6.06 -0.40
C LEU A 13 6.32 -6.09 0.37
N PRO A 14 7.39 -5.43 -0.10
CA PRO A 14 8.63 -5.32 0.66
C PRO A 14 8.40 -4.68 2.04
N ALA A 15 9.15 -5.12 3.05
CA ALA A 15 9.01 -4.58 4.42
C ALA A 15 9.45 -3.11 4.53
N THR A 16 10.48 -2.72 3.79
CA THR A 16 11.08 -1.39 3.82
C THR A 16 11.25 -0.81 2.42
N GLY A 17 11.64 0.47 2.35
CA GLY A 17 11.78 1.20 1.09
C GLY A 17 10.48 1.86 0.66
N LYS A 18 10.34 2.10 -0.65
CA LYS A 18 9.23 2.89 -1.20
C LYS A 18 8.51 2.13 -2.32
N SER A 19 7.19 2.22 -2.33
CA SER A 19 6.35 1.59 -3.36
C SER A 19 5.41 2.60 -4.01
N ARG A 20 5.20 2.43 -5.31
CA ARG A 20 4.17 3.15 -6.07
C ARG A 20 2.80 2.51 -5.85
N PHE A 21 1.75 3.29 -6.06
CA PHE A 21 0.37 2.79 -5.96
C PHE A 21 0.12 1.50 -6.76
N SER A 22 0.70 1.38 -7.97
CA SER A 22 0.53 0.18 -8.80
C SER A 22 1.13 -1.10 -8.20
N GLN A 23 2.08 -1.00 -7.28
CA GLN A 23 2.73 -2.14 -6.63
C GLN A 23 1.88 -2.69 -5.48
N PHE A 24 1.28 -1.81 -4.66
CA PHE A 24 0.49 -2.26 -3.50
C PHE A 24 -1.03 -2.27 -3.72
N LYS A 25 -1.54 -1.78 -4.86
CA LYS A 25 -2.99 -1.75 -5.16
C LYS A 25 -3.70 -3.10 -5.03
N LYS A 26 -2.96 -4.21 -5.15
CA LYS A 26 -3.50 -5.57 -5.06
C LYS A 26 -3.83 -5.98 -3.61
N PHE A 27 -3.23 -5.30 -2.63
CA PHE A 27 -3.40 -5.60 -1.20
C PHE A 27 -4.47 -4.73 -0.54
N ILE A 28 -5.00 -3.72 -1.23
CA ILE A 28 -5.94 -2.75 -0.66
C ILE A 28 -7.32 -2.87 -1.33
N PRO A 29 -8.42 -2.73 -0.58
CA PRO A 29 -9.78 -2.80 -1.14
C PRO A 29 -10.26 -1.45 -1.71
N VAL A 30 -9.41 -0.43 -1.79
CA VAL A 30 -9.79 0.94 -2.19
C VAL A 30 -9.14 1.36 -3.50
N SER A 31 -9.86 2.19 -4.26
CA SER A 31 -9.33 2.76 -5.49
C SER A 31 -8.22 3.78 -5.21
N LYS A 32 -7.44 4.10 -6.25
CA LYS A 32 -6.39 5.13 -6.18
C LYS A 32 -6.91 6.47 -5.69
N GLU A 33 -8.07 6.89 -6.19
CA GLU A 33 -8.63 8.18 -5.81
C GLU A 33 -9.09 8.19 -4.36
N LYS A 34 -9.71 7.10 -3.89
CA LYS A 34 -10.08 6.99 -2.48
C LYS A 34 -8.85 7.02 -1.56
N PHE A 35 -7.79 6.29 -1.93
CA PHE A 35 -6.54 6.30 -1.19
C PHE A 35 -5.92 7.70 -1.13
N ARG A 36 -5.93 8.43 -2.25
CA ARG A 36 -5.48 9.84 -2.32
C ARG A 36 -6.29 10.75 -1.39
N GLN A 37 -7.62 10.61 -1.35
CA GLN A 37 -8.48 11.36 -0.43
C GLN A 37 -8.16 11.05 1.03
N LEU A 38 -7.96 9.77 1.37
CA LEU A 38 -7.55 9.35 2.72
C LEU A 38 -6.19 9.92 3.09
N SER A 39 -5.24 9.92 2.16
CA SER A 39 -3.90 10.49 2.38
C SER A 39 -4.01 11.98 2.68
N LYS A 40 -4.78 12.74 1.89
CA LYS A 40 -5.07 14.15 2.17
C LYS A 40 -5.73 14.39 3.52
N ALA A 41 -6.58 13.46 3.98
CA ALA A 41 -7.26 13.55 5.26
C ALA A 41 -6.42 13.06 6.45
N GLY A 42 -5.15 12.69 6.24
CA GLY A 42 -4.30 12.17 7.32
C GLY A 42 -4.58 10.72 7.73
N ARG A 43 -5.39 9.99 6.93
CA ARG A 43 -5.89 8.63 7.23
C ARG A 43 -5.29 7.56 6.34
N ALA A 44 -4.31 7.91 5.52
CA ALA A 44 -3.48 6.97 4.77
C ALA A 44 -2.07 7.57 4.61
N PRO A 45 -1.07 6.75 4.28
CA PRO A 45 0.31 7.20 4.09
C PRO A 45 0.43 8.40 3.14
N GLN A 46 1.24 9.39 3.49
CA GLN A 46 1.43 10.58 2.65
C GLN A 46 2.14 10.22 1.34
N PRO A 47 1.73 10.83 0.20
CA PRO A 47 2.43 10.67 -1.05
C PRO A 47 3.73 11.49 -1.07
N GLU A 48 4.87 10.84 -1.25
CA GLU A 48 6.13 11.50 -1.56
C GLU A 48 6.29 11.60 -3.08
N ARG A 49 6.69 12.78 -3.57
CA ARG A 49 6.82 13.04 -5.01
C ARG A 49 8.26 13.39 -5.37
N MET A 50 8.85 12.62 -6.28
CA MET A 50 10.11 12.98 -6.94
C MET A 50 9.89 13.80 -8.21
N GLY A 51 8.64 13.91 -8.68
CA GLY A 51 8.28 14.73 -9.84
C GLY A 51 6.81 14.62 -10.21
N ILE A 52 6.45 15.11 -11.40
CA ILE A 52 5.06 15.16 -11.86
C ILE A 52 4.43 13.76 -11.93
N ARG A 53 5.17 12.75 -12.41
CA ARG A 53 4.68 11.37 -12.61
C ARG A 53 5.10 10.38 -11.53
N CYS A 54 6.02 10.77 -10.64
CA CYS A 54 6.65 9.85 -9.68
C CYS A 54 6.11 10.13 -8.28
N THR A 55 5.05 9.42 -7.91
CA THR A 55 4.49 9.39 -6.56
C THR A 55 4.70 8.01 -5.94
N PHE A 56 5.25 7.98 -4.74
CA PHE A 56 5.54 6.78 -3.98
C PHE A 56 5.23 6.98 -2.51
N TYR A 57 5.16 5.87 -1.79
CA TYR A 57 4.75 5.80 -0.40
C TYR A 57 5.76 4.94 0.35
N ASP A 58 6.02 5.28 1.61
CA ASP A 58 6.89 4.49 2.46
C ASP A 58 6.25 3.14 2.78
N ASN A 59 7.01 2.05 2.63
CA ASN A 59 6.49 0.70 2.86
C ASN A 59 6.18 0.44 4.34
N GLY A 60 6.93 1.04 5.27
CA GLY A 60 6.63 0.96 6.69
C GLY A 60 5.26 1.55 6.99
N GLU A 61 4.99 2.75 6.46
CA GLU A 61 3.67 3.38 6.54
C GLU A 61 2.57 2.55 5.89
N LEU A 62 2.83 1.96 4.72
CA LEU A 62 1.88 1.09 4.05
C LEU A 62 1.54 -0.13 4.89
N HIS A 63 2.52 -0.77 5.52
CA HIS A 63 2.28 -1.90 6.44
C HIS A 63 1.49 -1.46 7.68
N ARG A 64 1.82 -0.31 8.28
CA ARG A 64 1.03 0.26 9.40
C ARG A 64 -0.43 0.48 9.00
N TRP A 65 -0.66 1.06 7.83
CA TRP A 65 -2.00 1.31 7.31
C TRP A 65 -2.76 0.03 6.94
N LEU A 66 -2.08 -0.95 6.34
CA LEU A 66 -2.67 -2.25 5.99
C LEU A 66 -3.07 -3.06 7.23
N ALA A 67 -2.33 -2.91 8.34
CA ALA A 67 -2.65 -3.57 9.60
C ALA A 67 -3.93 -3.02 10.23
N ASP A 68 -4.14 -1.70 10.21
CA ASP A 68 -5.36 -1.07 10.71
C ASP A 68 -5.72 0.22 9.94
N PRO A 69 -6.43 0.12 8.80
CA PRO A 69 -6.72 1.27 7.95
C PRO A 69 -7.77 2.22 8.55
N VAL A 70 -8.56 1.76 9.54
CA VAL A 70 -9.61 2.57 10.17
C VAL A 70 -9.01 3.50 11.21
N ASN A 71 -8.11 2.96 12.04
CA ASN A 71 -7.47 3.70 13.11
C ASN A 71 -6.15 4.34 12.71
N TYR A 72 -5.59 4.02 11.54
CA TYR A 72 -4.37 4.65 11.05
C TYR A 72 -4.48 6.18 11.04
N ARG A 73 -3.49 6.83 11.65
CA ARG A 73 -3.28 8.29 11.62
C ARG A 73 -1.81 8.54 11.39
N ILE A 74 -1.52 9.62 10.69
CA ILE A 74 -0.14 10.10 10.56
C ILE A 74 0.24 10.77 11.88
N GLU A 75 1.31 10.28 12.48
CA GLU A 75 1.98 10.96 13.59
C GLU A 75 2.60 12.24 13.03
N GLN A 76 2.13 13.38 13.55
CA GLN A 76 2.54 14.72 13.09
C GLN A 76 3.97 15.07 13.52
#